data_AF-A0A482Z433-F1
#
_entry.id   AF-A0A482Z433-F1
#
_cell.length_a   1.000
_cell.length_b   1.000
_cell.length_c   1.000
_cell.angle_alpha   90.00
_cell.angle_beta   90.00
_cell.angle_gamma   90.00
#
_symmetry.space_group_name_H-M   'P 1'
#
loop_
_entity.id
_entity.type
_entity.pdbx_description
1 polymer ?
#
loop_
_entity_poly.entity_id
_entity_poly.type
_entity_poly.pdbx_seq_one_letter_code
_entity_poly.pdbx_strand_id
1 'polypeptide(L)'
;MKILLLITLLTTSLFASSNNELLMSQFYANKLIHELGDERKNLVSLIGLADTVHMCSVSASESAYKISNRNNIVIKRVSLNPRNIGLSAADVWEQKALLAIIESKFTFFQV
;
A
#
# COMPACT_ATOMS: atom_id res chain seq x y z
N MET A 1 19.45 -5.87 -40.83
CA MET A 1 18.02 -5.75 -40.44
C MET A 1 17.56 -6.66 -39.28
N LYS A 2 18.44 -7.35 -38.53
CA LYS A 2 18.01 -8.19 -37.38
C LYS A 2 18.06 -7.49 -36.02
N ILE A 3 18.87 -6.44 -35.88
CA ILE A 3 19.07 -5.71 -34.60
C ILE A 3 17.86 -4.84 -34.25
N LEU A 4 17.19 -4.25 -35.25
CA LEU A 4 16.03 -3.37 -35.04
C LEU A 4 14.82 -4.12 -34.45
N LEU A 5 14.67 -5.40 -34.77
CA LEU A 5 13.58 -6.28 -34.31
C LEU A 5 13.77 -6.72 -32.84
N LEU A 6 15.02 -6.78 -32.37
CA LEU A 6 15.33 -7.14 -30.99
C LEU A 6 15.07 -5.99 -30.02
N ILE A 7 15.30 -4.75 -30.46
CA ILE A 7 15.11 -3.55 -29.64
C ILE A 7 13.61 -3.26 -29.44
N THR A 8 12.79 -3.43 -30.47
CA THR A 8 11.33 -3.23 -30.36
C THR A 8 10.66 -4.27 -29.46
N LEU A 9 11.14 -5.53 -29.45
CA LEU A 9 10.64 -6.58 -28.56
C LEU A 9 10.97 -6.33 -27.08
N LEU A 10 12.13 -5.72 -26.79
CA LEU A 10 12.50 -5.35 -25.42
C LEU A 10 11.61 -4.22 -24.89
N THR A 11 11.32 -3.21 -25.72
CA THR A 11 10.54 -2.04 -25.27
C THR A 11 9.09 -2.37 -24.94
N THR A 12 8.43 -3.28 -25.68
CA THR A 12 7.04 -3.66 -25.39
C THR A 12 6.90 -4.42 -24.07
N SER A 13 7.92 -5.17 -23.67
CA SER A 13 7.93 -5.89 -22.38
C SER A 13 7.99 -4.94 -21.18
N LEU A 14 8.73 -3.82 -21.25
CA LEU A 14 8.81 -2.84 -20.15
C LEU A 14 7.45 -2.16 -19.89
N PHE A 15 6.75 -1.75 -20.95
CA PHE A 15 5.44 -1.08 -20.80
C PHE A 15 4.36 -2.06 -20.31
N ALA A 16 4.37 -3.32 -20.78
CA ALA A 16 3.47 -4.34 -20.28
C ALA A 16 3.72 -4.71 -18.81
N SER A 17 4.98 -4.71 -18.36
CA SER A 17 5.35 -4.95 -16.96
C SER A 17 4.79 -3.88 -16.02
N SER A 18 4.91 -2.60 -16.39
CA SER A 18 4.52 -1.48 -15.53
C SER A 18 3.03 -1.46 -15.16
N ASN A 19 2.15 -1.77 -16.12
CA ASN A 19 0.71 -1.82 -15.88
C ASN A 19 0.33 -3.01 -14.98
N ASN A 20 0.99 -4.15 -15.17
CA ASN A 20 0.74 -5.34 -14.36
C ASN A 20 1.22 -5.13 -12.91
N GLU A 21 2.39 -4.53 -12.73
CA GLU A 21 2.93 -4.18 -11.40
C GLU A 21 2.03 -3.20 -10.64
N LEU A 22 1.48 -2.19 -11.32
CA LEU A 22 0.53 -1.25 -10.71
C LEU A 22 -0.76 -1.95 -10.27
N LEU A 23 -1.35 -2.79 -11.14
CA LEU A 23 -2.57 -3.54 -10.83
C LEU A 23 -2.35 -4.50 -9.66
N MET A 24 -1.22 -5.21 -9.62
CA MET A 24 -0.87 -6.10 -8.53
C MET A 24 -0.66 -5.32 -7.22
N SER A 25 0.01 -4.16 -7.28
CA SER A 25 0.20 -3.29 -6.12
C SER A 25 -1.13 -2.81 -5.54
N GLN A 26 -2.06 -2.38 -6.40
CA GLN A 26 -3.41 -2.00 -6.00
C GLN A 26 -4.19 -3.18 -5.40
N PHE A 27 -4.10 -4.35 -6.03
CA PHE A 27 -4.75 -5.57 -5.54
C PHE A 27 -4.32 -5.91 -4.11
N TYR A 28 -3.02 -5.95 -3.84
CA TYR A 28 -2.50 -6.29 -2.51
C TYR A 28 -2.78 -5.21 -1.46
N ALA A 29 -2.74 -3.93 -1.84
CA ALA A 29 -3.13 -2.84 -0.95
C ALA A 29 -4.62 -2.95 -0.56
N ASN A 30 -5.50 -3.18 -1.54
CA ASN A 30 -6.93 -3.37 -1.29
C ASN A 30 -7.22 -4.62 -0.47
N LYS A 31 -6.50 -5.72 -0.72
CA LYS A 31 -6.60 -6.94 0.07
C LYS A 31 -6.29 -6.69 1.54
N LEU A 32 -5.19 -5.98 1.84
CA LEU A 32 -4.84 -5.62 3.21
C LEU A 32 -5.91 -4.72 3.85
N ILE A 33 -6.41 -3.71 3.12
CA ILE A 33 -7.47 -2.82 3.62
C ILE A 33 -8.74 -3.62 3.97
N HIS A 34 -9.11 -4.58 3.13
CA HIS A 34 -10.29 -5.42 3.36
C HIS A 34 -10.10 -6.33 4.57
N GLU A 35 -8.97 -7.05 4.66
CA GLU A 35 -8.66 -7.92 5.79
C GLU A 35 -8.69 -7.16 7.13
N LEU A 36 -8.06 -5.98 7.19
CA LEU A 36 -8.08 -5.14 8.39
C LEU A 36 -9.45 -4.52 8.67
N GLY A 37 -10.20 -4.19 7.62
CA GLY A 37 -11.55 -3.65 7.74
C GLY A 37 -12.51 -4.63 8.39
N ASP A 38 -12.44 -5.90 8.01
CA ASP A 38 -13.27 -6.96 8.58
C ASP A 38 -12.84 -7.34 9.99
N GLU A 39 -11.54 -7.44 10.24
CA GLU A 39 -11.00 -7.65 11.60
C GLU A 39 -11.48 -6.52 12.54
N ARG A 40 -11.40 -5.26 12.09
CA ARG A 40 -11.89 -4.12 12.87
C ARG A 40 -13.39 -4.23 13.17
N LYS A 41 -14.22 -4.56 12.18
CA LYS A 41 -15.68 -4.71 12.38
C LYS A 41 -15.97 -5.79 13.43
N ASN A 42 -15.26 -6.91 13.37
CA ASN A 42 -15.40 -8.01 14.32
C ASN A 42 -14.94 -7.61 15.72
N LEU A 43 -13.81 -6.91 15.85
CA LEU A 43 -13.34 -6.43 17.16
C LEU A 43 -14.30 -5.42 17.78
N VAL A 44 -14.82 -4.49 16.98
CA VAL A 44 -15.79 -3.49 17.45
C VAL A 44 -17.09 -4.15 17.91
N SER A 45 -17.57 -5.18 17.21
CA SER A 45 -18.80 -5.88 17.61
C SER A 45 -18.61 -6.72 18.88
N LEU A 46 -17.41 -7.26 19.12
CA LEU A 46 -17.12 -8.13 20.26
C LEU A 46 -16.74 -7.36 21.53
N ILE A 47 -15.91 -6.33 21.42
CA ILE A 47 -15.17 -5.73 22.55
C ILE A 47 -15.28 -4.19 22.57
N GLY A 48 -15.87 -3.59 21.53
CA GLY A 48 -16.02 -2.14 21.39
C GLY A 48 -14.79 -1.44 20.80
N LEU A 49 -14.81 -0.10 20.82
CA LEU A 49 -13.84 0.71 20.07
C LEU A 49 -12.42 0.73 20.66
N ALA A 50 -12.26 0.45 21.96
CA ALA A 50 -10.98 0.61 22.66
C ALA A 50 -9.85 -0.25 22.05
N ASP A 51 -10.18 -1.47 21.62
CA ASP A 51 -9.19 -2.42 21.08
C ASP A 51 -8.80 -2.18 19.63
N THR A 52 -9.46 -1.24 18.93
CA THR A 52 -9.07 -0.86 17.57
C THR A 52 -7.67 -0.23 17.53
N VAL A 53 -7.19 0.33 18.65
CA VAL A 53 -5.82 0.84 18.79
C VAL A 53 -4.81 -0.32 18.78
N HIS A 54 -5.09 -1.41 19.50
CA HIS A 54 -4.23 -2.59 19.52
C HIS A 54 -4.10 -3.19 18.11
N MET A 55 -5.22 -3.32 17.41
CA MET A 55 -5.27 -3.77 16.01
C MET A 55 -4.37 -2.93 15.09
N CYS A 56 -4.36 -1.60 15.26
CA CYS A 56 -3.52 -0.71 14.46
C CYS A 56 -2.03 -0.86 14.75
N SER A 57 -1.66 -1.26 15.97
CA SER A 57 -0.27 -1.42 16.39
C SER A 57 0.32 -2.80 16.08
N VAL A 58 -0.47 -3.87 16.24
CA VAL A 58 -0.02 -5.26 16.15
C VAL A 58 -0.62 -5.95 14.92
N SER A 59 -1.93 -6.20 14.90
CA SER A 59 -2.60 -6.96 13.83
C SER A 59 -2.31 -6.41 12.43
N ALA A 60 -2.32 -5.09 12.28
CA ALA A 60 -2.05 -4.47 10.99
C ALA A 60 -0.65 -4.74 10.45
N SER A 61 0.36 -4.71 11.32
CA SER A 61 1.74 -5.01 10.96
C SER A 61 1.91 -6.50 10.64
N GLU A 62 1.25 -7.37 11.42
CA GLU A 62 1.27 -8.81 11.18
C GLU A 62 0.60 -9.20 9.86
N SER A 63 -0.57 -8.64 9.55
CA SER A 63 -1.30 -8.92 8.31
C SER A 63 -0.51 -8.41 7.09
N ALA A 64 0.10 -7.23 7.18
CA ALA A 64 0.99 -6.73 6.14
C ALA A 64 2.20 -7.67 5.93
N TYR A 65 2.82 -8.15 7.00
CA TYR A 65 3.93 -9.12 6.93
C TYR A 65 3.49 -10.46 6.32
N LYS A 66 2.34 -11.00 6.72
CA LYS A 66 1.79 -12.26 6.18
C LYS A 66 1.53 -12.17 4.68
N ILE A 67 0.94 -11.08 4.20
CA ILE A 67 0.70 -10.86 2.76
C ILE A 67 2.05 -10.69 2.04
N SER A 68 2.96 -9.89 2.59
CA SER A 68 4.29 -9.66 2.04
C SER A 68 5.05 -10.98 1.81
N ASN A 69 5.17 -11.79 2.86
CA ASN A 69 5.92 -13.04 2.82
C ASN A 69 5.30 -14.09 1.88
N ARG A 70 3.97 -14.21 1.86
CA ARG A 70 3.28 -15.19 1.00
C ARG A 70 3.36 -14.88 -0.49
N ASN A 71 3.52 -13.61 -0.85
CA ASN A 71 3.48 -13.15 -2.24
C ASN A 71 4.83 -12.63 -2.75
N ASN A 72 5.88 -12.70 -1.93
CA ASN A 72 7.20 -12.15 -2.24
C ASN A 72 7.15 -10.66 -2.64
N ILE A 73 6.37 -9.88 -1.91
CA ILE A 73 6.24 -8.42 -2.07
C ILE A 73 6.56 -7.72 -0.76
N VAL A 74 6.79 -6.40 -0.81
CA VAL A 74 6.97 -5.59 0.39
C VAL A 74 5.77 -4.66 0.55
N ILE A 75 5.00 -4.86 1.62
CA ILE A 75 3.95 -3.93 2.02
C ILE A 75 4.40 -3.19 3.28
N LYS A 76 4.58 -1.88 3.15
CA LYS A 76 4.94 -0.98 4.25
C LYS A 76 3.80 0.00 4.51
N ARG A 77 3.45 0.18 5.79
CA ARG A 77 2.53 1.23 6.23
C ARG A 77 3.33 2.42 6.72
N VAL A 78 3.13 3.56 6.08
CA VAL A 78 3.85 4.80 6.40
C VAL A 78 2.90 5.97 6.57
N SER A 79 3.29 6.94 7.38
CA SER A 79 2.52 8.15 7.68
C SER A 79 3.44 9.36 7.76
N LEU A 80 2.92 10.53 7.39
CA LEU A 80 3.57 11.82 7.65
C LEU A 80 3.59 12.15 9.15
N ASN A 81 2.62 11.62 9.91
CA ASN A 81 2.54 11.79 11.36
C ASN A 81 2.34 10.41 12.01
N PRO A 82 3.41 9.59 12.10
CA PRO A 82 3.31 8.26 12.68
C PRO A 82 3.18 8.35 14.20
N ARG A 83 2.24 7.58 14.78
CA ARG A 83 2.16 7.42 16.25
C ARG A 83 3.39 6.69 16.80
N ASN A 84 3.97 5.77 16.01
CA ASN A 84 5.22 5.08 16.33
C ASN A 84 6.24 5.34 15.20
N ILE A 85 7.20 6.22 15.49
CA ILE A 85 8.20 6.68 14.51
C ILE A 85 9.05 5.51 13.98
N GLY A 86 9.43 4.56 14.84
CA GLY A 86 10.32 3.46 14.44
C GLY A 86 9.69 2.45 13.46
N LEU A 87 8.36 2.38 13.40
CA LEU A 87 7.65 1.38 12.60
C LEU A 87 6.90 1.96 11.39
N SER A 88 6.61 3.27 11.38
CA SER A 88 5.71 3.86 10.39
C SER A 88 6.16 5.22 9.87
N ALA A 89 7.38 5.65 10.17
CA ALA A 89 7.95 6.84 9.55
C ALA A 89 8.12 6.63 8.05
N ALA A 90 7.66 7.63 7.29
CA ALA A 90 7.88 7.71 5.85
C ALA A 90 9.31 8.20 5.56
N ASP A 91 9.99 7.56 4.63
CA ASP A 91 11.25 8.03 4.05
C ASP A 91 11.03 9.26 3.16
N VAL A 92 12.10 9.95 2.75
CA VAL A 92 12.00 11.22 2.00
C VAL A 92 11.14 11.11 0.74
N TRP A 93 11.25 10.01 -0.01
CA TRP A 93 10.46 9.81 -1.22
C TRP A 93 9.01 9.44 -0.90
N GLU A 94 8.77 8.67 0.17
CA GLU A 94 7.44 8.29 0.64
C GLU A 94 6.68 9.51 1.15
N GLN A 95 7.37 10.43 1.83
CA GLN A 95 6.80 11.72 2.26
C GLN A 95 6.33 12.54 1.06
N LYS A 96 7.16 12.65 0.01
CA LYS A 96 6.79 13.35 -1.24
C LYS A 96 5.57 12.71 -1.90
N ALA A 97 5.52 11.38 -1.97
CA ALA A 97 4.38 10.66 -2.53
C ALA A 97 3.10 10.90 -1.72
N LEU A 98 3.18 10.86 -0.38
CA LEU A 98 2.06 11.14 0.51
C LEU A 98 1.55 12.58 0.35
N LEU A 99 2.45 13.57 0.26
CA LEU A 99 2.09 14.96 0.04
C LEU A 99 1.39 15.16 -1.30
N ALA A 100 1.89 14.55 -2.38
CA ALA A 100 1.25 14.62 -3.69
C ALA A 100 -0.17 14.00 -3.69
N ILE A 101 -0.39 12.91 -2.93
CA ILE A 101 -1.72 12.31 -2.75
C ILE A 101 -2.64 13.26 -1.98
N ILE A 102 -2.13 13.94 -0.95
CA ILE A 102 -2.91 14.91 -0.17
C ILE A 102 -3.32 16.08 -1.07
N GLU A 103 -2.37 16.69 -1.79
CA GLU A 103 -2.61 17.81 -2.70
C GLU A 103 -3.63 17.46 -3.80
N SER A 104 -3.50 16.28 -4.41
CA SER A 104 -4.44 15.80 -5.43
C SER A 104 -5.84 15.47 -4.90
N LYS A 105 -5.99 15.16 -3.61
CA LYS A 105 -7.31 14.97 -2.99
C LYS A 105 -7.95 16.28 -2.57
N PHE A 106 -7.17 17.28 -2.17
CA PHE A 106 -7.70 18.59 -1.77
C PHE A 106 -8.30 19.37 -2.95
N THR A 107 -7.82 19.16 -4.19
CA THR A 107 -8.44 19.74 -5.38
C THR A 107 -9.82 19.17 -5.72
N PHE A 108 -10.18 18.00 -5.21
CA PHE A 108 -11.49 17.37 -5.47
C PHE A 108 -12.63 17.90 -4.57
N PHE A 109 -12.30 18.58 -3.46
CA PHE A 109 -13.29 19.12 -2.51
C PHE A 109 -13.51 20.64 -2.63
N GLN A 110 -12.94 21.28 -3.66
CA GLN A 110 -13.11 22.71 -3.94
C GLN A 110 -14.12 23.02 -5.06
N VAL A 111 -15.06 22.11 -5.34
CA VAL A 111 -16.16 22.30 -6.30
C VAL A 111 -17.50 22.31 -5.57
#